data_AF-A0A951MIU1-F1
#
_entry.id   AF-A0A951MIU1-F1
#
_cell.length_a   1.000
_cell.length_b   1.000
_cell.length_c   1.000
_cell.angle_alpha   90.00
_cell.angle_beta   90.00
_cell.angle_gamma   90.00
#
_symmetry.space_group_name_H-M   'P 1'
#
loop_
_entity.id
_entity.type
_entity.pdbx_description
1 polymer ?
#
loop_
_entity_poly.entity_id
_entity_poly.type
_entity_poly.pdbx_seq_one_letter_code
_entity_poly.pdbx_strand_id
1 'polypeptide(L)'
;MPPDDDRSGRRVPTRALGLSLTALLVPVAGALLYPESLGDYGALLWLLALVPGFLLAYHRGWRGVATALALGMATLATTQVVATWMGRTVPDLILGIVVAYLGISLAIGWLAETFHRDIDEVEDLAFTDILTHLPNRRHARVFLENEFAAAERGRLLSVVLFDLDEFKEYNDRYGHGAGDEALKTFADILARTTRRMNLSARFGGEEFLSVLAGSDAEGAVVFAERVRTALRAQKLGDRPLSVSAGAAAYHAGMRTPDALLAAADHALYEAKRNGRNCVRLFSDAALSEAEPSAPAPSDSDAPAAEYPRGSHEIGRSRPPLALLPHQITLFGSGRRVLLVEDEDQVRALITKYLSRQGFTVVEARDVAEGVRALREEHDIVVTDIRLPGASGNELVAASKSRWPATLAG
;
A
#
# COMPACT_ATOMS: atom_id res chain seq x y z
N MET A 1 23.15 -12.78 -21.05
CA MET A 1 21.70 -12.83 -21.33
C MET A 1 21.06 -11.92 -20.30
N PRO A 2 20.66 -10.69 -20.66
CA PRO A 2 20.04 -9.79 -19.69
C PRO A 2 18.67 -10.35 -19.30
N PRO A 3 18.19 -10.11 -18.08
CA PRO A 3 16.91 -10.60 -17.62
C PRO A 3 15.80 -9.97 -18.48
N ASP A 4 14.85 -10.80 -18.88
CA ASP A 4 13.64 -10.39 -19.57
C ASP A 4 12.84 -9.52 -18.60
N ASP A 5 12.96 -8.22 -18.81
CA ASP A 5 12.28 -7.18 -18.06
C ASP A 5 10.80 -7.23 -18.45
N ASP A 6 10.01 -7.96 -17.66
CA ASP A 6 8.54 -8.01 -17.71
C ASP A 6 7.95 -6.66 -17.28
N ARG A 7 8.31 -5.59 -17.99
CA ARG A 7 7.57 -4.32 -18.04
C ARG A 7 6.31 -4.53 -18.90
N SER A 8 5.48 -5.50 -18.55
CA SER A 8 4.15 -5.67 -19.12
C SER A 8 3.38 -4.37 -18.88
N GLY A 9 3.30 -3.59 -19.97
CA GLY A 9 3.09 -2.15 -19.90
C GLY A 9 1.79 -1.77 -19.23
N ARG A 10 1.86 -0.76 -18.36
CA ARG A 10 0.68 -0.04 -17.88
C ARG A 10 -0.23 0.23 -19.07
N ARG A 11 -1.46 -0.31 -19.00
CA ARG A 11 -2.44 -0.13 -20.08
C ARG A 11 -2.66 1.37 -20.24
N VAL A 12 -2.44 1.87 -21.45
CA VAL A 12 -2.71 3.27 -21.79
C VAL A 12 -4.22 3.47 -21.61
N PRO A 13 -4.67 4.41 -20.77
CA PRO A 13 -6.10 4.64 -20.56
C PRO A 13 -6.75 5.05 -21.88
N THR A 14 -7.98 4.60 -22.12
CA THR A 14 -8.73 4.87 -23.36
C THR A 14 -8.86 6.37 -23.66
N ARG A 15 -8.93 7.21 -22.62
CA ARG A 15 -8.92 8.68 -22.74
C ARG A 15 -7.62 9.22 -23.33
N ALA A 16 -6.46 8.69 -22.93
CA ALA A 16 -5.17 9.12 -23.46
C ALA A 16 -4.97 8.67 -24.92
N LEU A 17 -5.47 7.49 -25.28
CA LEU A 17 -5.50 7.05 -26.68
C LEU A 17 -6.41 7.94 -27.53
N GLY A 18 -7.60 8.28 -27.03
CA GLY A 18 -8.51 9.21 -27.71
C GLY A 18 -7.89 10.59 -27.92
N LEU A 19 -7.24 11.15 -26.90
CA LEU A 19 -6.55 12.44 -26.99
C LEU A 19 -5.38 12.39 -28.00
N SER A 20 -4.61 11.30 -28.01
CA SER A 20 -3.52 11.08 -28.96
C SER A 20 -4.02 11.01 -30.41
N LEU A 21 -5.15 10.33 -30.65
CA LEU A 21 -5.75 10.24 -31.98
C LEU A 21 -6.25 11.62 -32.46
N THR A 22 -6.97 12.34 -31.61
CA THR A 22 -7.44 13.70 -31.93
C THR A 22 -6.26 14.63 -32.25
N ALA A 23 -5.19 14.53 -31.46
CA ALA A 23 -3.99 15.33 -31.63
C ALA A 23 -3.27 15.09 -32.99
N LEU A 24 -3.41 13.90 -33.57
CA LEU A 24 -2.91 13.60 -34.92
C LEU A 24 -3.89 14.02 -36.03
N LEU A 25 -5.20 13.97 -35.79
CA LEU A 25 -6.21 14.30 -36.81
C LEU A 25 -6.36 15.80 -37.07
N VAL A 26 -6.22 16.64 -36.05
CA VAL A 26 -6.35 18.11 -36.16
C VAL A 26 -5.39 18.72 -37.19
N PRO A 27 -4.07 18.45 -37.17
CA PRO A 27 -3.16 19.00 -38.18
C PRO A 27 -3.45 18.48 -39.59
N VAL A 28 -3.86 17.21 -39.72
CA VAL A 28 -4.25 16.62 -41.01
C VAL A 28 -5.47 17.33 -41.59
N ALA A 29 -6.51 17.52 -40.78
CA ALA A 29 -7.73 18.22 -41.18
C ALA A 29 -7.44 19.67 -41.56
N GLY A 30 -6.59 20.36 -40.78
CA GLY A 30 -6.14 21.72 -41.11
C GLY A 30 -5.46 21.79 -42.48
N ALA A 31 -4.48 20.91 -42.72
CA ALA A 31 -3.73 20.88 -43.97
C ALA A 31 -4.61 20.56 -45.20
N LEU A 32 -5.63 19.70 -45.03
CA LEU A 32 -6.48 19.24 -46.14
C LEU A 32 -7.76 20.06 -46.35
N LEU A 33 -8.31 20.69 -45.32
CA LEU A 33 -9.58 21.43 -45.45
C LEU A 33 -9.37 22.94 -45.55
N TYR A 34 -8.32 23.47 -44.91
CA TYR A 34 -8.18 24.91 -44.67
C TYR A 34 -6.75 25.45 -44.96
N PRO A 35 -6.11 25.08 -46.10
CA PRO A 35 -4.71 25.41 -46.35
C PRO A 35 -4.46 26.92 -46.48
N GLU A 36 -5.33 27.65 -47.18
CA GLU A 36 -5.14 29.10 -47.44
C GLU A 36 -5.36 29.96 -46.20
N SER A 37 -6.26 29.56 -45.30
CA SER A 37 -6.49 30.25 -44.04
C SER A 37 -5.41 29.99 -43.00
N LEU A 38 -4.69 28.87 -43.11
CA LEU A 38 -3.64 28.50 -42.17
C LEU A 38 -2.28 29.09 -42.56
N GLY A 39 -1.99 29.27 -43.85
CA GLY A 39 -0.75 29.87 -44.33
C GLY A 39 0.49 29.26 -43.66
N ASP A 40 1.42 30.11 -43.23
CA ASP A 40 2.64 29.70 -42.51
C ASP A 40 2.36 29.13 -41.10
N TYR A 41 1.20 29.43 -40.50
CA TYR A 41 0.79 28.91 -39.19
C TYR A 41 0.33 27.45 -39.25
N GLY A 42 0.06 26.90 -40.44
CA GLY A 42 -0.27 25.48 -40.64
C GLY A 42 0.84 24.53 -40.13
N ALA A 43 2.09 24.98 -40.16
CA ALA A 43 3.23 24.27 -39.59
C ALA A 43 3.12 24.10 -38.06
N LEU A 44 2.55 25.07 -37.34
CA LEU A 44 2.45 25.04 -35.88
C LEU A 44 1.43 24.00 -35.40
N LEU A 45 0.41 23.68 -36.20
CA LEU A 45 -0.56 22.63 -35.86
C LEU A 45 0.10 21.26 -35.71
N TRP A 46 1.21 21.03 -36.41
CA TRP A 46 1.96 19.78 -36.31
C TRP A 46 2.68 19.59 -34.97
N LEU A 47 2.83 20.64 -34.16
CA LEU A 47 3.28 20.50 -32.77
C LEU A 47 2.33 19.63 -31.96
N LEU A 48 1.05 19.53 -32.33
CA LEU A 48 0.08 18.67 -31.67
C LEU A 48 0.43 17.18 -31.81
N ALA A 49 1.23 16.79 -32.81
CA ALA A 49 1.75 15.42 -32.93
C ALA A 49 2.70 15.03 -31.79
N LEU A 50 3.19 15.98 -30.99
CA LEU A 50 3.96 15.75 -29.75
C LEU A 50 3.13 15.15 -28.61
N VAL A 51 1.82 15.37 -28.61
CA VAL A 51 0.93 14.88 -27.55
C VAL A 51 0.92 13.35 -27.45
N PRO A 52 0.79 12.57 -28.56
CA PRO A 52 1.03 11.12 -28.53
C PRO A 52 2.42 10.74 -28.01
N GLY A 53 3.45 11.51 -28.38
CA GLY A 53 4.84 11.34 -27.92
C GLY A 53 4.92 11.32 -26.41
N PHE A 54 4.37 12.37 -25.80
CA PHE A 54 4.33 12.52 -24.35
C PHE A 54 3.49 11.44 -23.66
N LEU A 55 2.24 11.22 -24.10
CA LEU A 55 1.30 10.32 -23.43
C LEU A 55 1.70 8.85 -23.55
N LEU A 56 2.19 8.42 -24.71
CA LEU A 56 2.63 7.05 -24.90
C LEU A 56 3.95 6.81 -24.19
N ALA A 57 4.89 7.76 -24.22
CA ALA A 57 6.13 7.68 -23.44
C ALA A 57 5.85 7.54 -21.94
N TYR A 58 4.92 8.34 -21.40
CA TYR A 58 4.53 8.30 -19.99
C TYR A 58 3.98 6.93 -19.56
N HIS A 59 3.19 6.27 -20.41
CA HIS A 59 2.55 5.00 -20.04
C HIS A 59 3.32 3.73 -20.46
N ARG A 60 4.15 3.80 -21.50
CA ARG A 60 4.83 2.65 -22.10
C ARG A 60 6.35 2.81 -22.20
N GLY A 61 6.93 3.86 -21.62
CA GLY A 61 8.37 4.14 -21.67
C GLY A 61 8.88 4.22 -23.11
N TRP A 62 10.05 3.61 -23.37
CA TRP A 62 10.69 3.58 -24.70
C TRP A 62 9.83 2.94 -25.80
N ARG A 63 9.05 1.90 -25.49
CA ARG A 63 8.10 1.30 -26.44
C ARG A 63 7.02 2.32 -26.84
N GLY A 64 6.59 3.14 -25.89
CA GLY A 64 5.66 4.25 -26.12
C GLY A 64 6.23 5.33 -27.04
N VAL A 65 7.46 5.79 -26.75
CA VAL A 65 8.19 6.77 -27.59
C VAL A 65 8.30 6.27 -29.02
N ALA A 66 8.74 5.02 -29.22
CA ALA A 66 8.87 4.42 -30.54
C ALA A 66 7.53 4.34 -31.29
N THR A 67 6.44 3.97 -30.60
CA THR A 67 5.10 3.94 -31.23
C THR A 67 4.62 5.34 -31.62
N ALA A 68 4.86 6.35 -30.78
CA ALA A 68 4.47 7.72 -31.09
C ALA A 68 5.26 8.27 -32.28
N LEU A 69 6.58 8.03 -32.31
CA LEU A 69 7.43 8.41 -33.44
C LEU A 69 6.94 7.80 -34.75
N ALA A 70 6.64 6.49 -34.74
CA ALA A 70 6.14 5.80 -35.91
C ALA A 70 4.78 6.36 -36.39
N LEU A 71 3.85 6.61 -35.46
CA LEU A 71 2.53 7.20 -35.75
C LEU A 71 2.65 8.63 -36.30
N GLY A 72 3.48 9.48 -35.69
CA GLY A 72 3.73 10.83 -36.14
C GLY A 72 4.35 10.87 -37.54
N MET A 73 5.37 10.05 -37.79
CA MET A 73 6.02 9.93 -39.10
C MET A 73 5.06 9.41 -40.18
N ALA A 74 4.26 8.39 -39.86
CA ALA A 74 3.25 7.86 -40.78
C ALA A 74 2.22 8.95 -41.14
N THR A 75 1.71 9.68 -40.15
CA THR A 75 0.71 10.74 -40.34
C THR A 75 1.25 11.87 -41.21
N LEU A 76 2.48 12.32 -40.96
CA LEU A 76 3.17 13.34 -41.77
C LEU A 76 3.34 12.86 -43.21
N ALA A 77 3.88 11.65 -43.41
CA ALA A 77 4.14 11.09 -44.74
C ALA A 77 2.84 10.91 -45.55
N THR A 78 1.78 10.36 -44.94
CA THR A 78 0.49 10.19 -45.62
C THR A 78 -0.13 11.53 -45.99
N THR A 79 -0.04 12.53 -45.12
CA THR A 79 -0.62 13.85 -45.38
C THR A 79 0.09 14.54 -46.54
N GLN A 80 1.42 14.41 -46.61
CA GLN A 80 2.21 14.95 -47.71
C GLN A 80 1.86 14.31 -49.07
N VAL A 81 1.75 12.97 -49.10
CA VAL A 81 1.37 12.23 -50.31
C VAL A 81 -0.01 12.66 -50.81
N VAL A 82 -0.98 12.76 -49.89
CA VAL A 82 -2.36 13.18 -50.23
C VAL A 82 -2.41 14.63 -50.70
N ALA A 83 -1.73 15.55 -50.00
CA ALA A 83 -1.69 16.96 -50.39
C ALA A 83 -1.07 17.15 -51.78
N THR A 84 0.02 16.44 -52.06
CA THR A 84 0.69 16.48 -53.38
C THR A 84 -0.22 15.93 -54.47
N TRP A 85 -0.92 14.82 -54.21
CA TRP A 85 -1.87 14.23 -55.15
C TRP A 85 -3.06 15.17 -55.45
N MET A 86 -3.47 15.98 -54.47
CA MET A 86 -4.49 17.02 -54.62
C MET A 86 -3.96 18.31 -55.27
N GLY A 87 -2.70 18.34 -55.72
CA GLY A 87 -2.09 19.52 -56.36
C GLY A 87 -1.80 20.67 -55.39
N ARG A 88 -1.67 20.40 -54.09
CA ARG A 88 -1.40 21.42 -53.07
C ARG A 88 0.08 21.49 -52.71
N THR A 89 0.60 22.70 -52.55
CA THR A 89 1.96 22.96 -52.08
C THR A 89 1.98 23.00 -50.56
N VAL A 90 2.70 22.07 -49.93
CA VAL A 90 2.93 22.08 -48.48
C VAL A 90 4.26 22.80 -48.21
N PRO A 91 4.37 23.65 -47.17
CA PRO A 91 5.62 24.37 -46.87
C PRO A 91 6.82 23.44 -46.64
N ASP A 92 8.01 23.83 -47.09
CA ASP A 92 9.29 23.09 -46.93
C ASP A 92 9.78 22.92 -45.48
N LEU A 93 8.98 23.34 -44.50
CA LEU A 93 9.32 23.27 -43.07
C LEU A 93 9.20 21.86 -42.46
N ILE A 94 8.77 20.86 -43.25
CA ILE A 94 8.53 19.48 -42.79
C ILE A 94 9.80 18.89 -42.17
N LEU A 95 10.96 19.11 -42.79
CA LEU A 95 12.23 18.59 -42.26
C LEU A 95 12.54 19.20 -40.88
N GLY A 96 12.30 20.50 -40.70
CA GLY A 96 12.49 21.19 -39.42
C GLY A 96 11.54 20.68 -38.33
N ILE A 97 10.27 20.43 -38.68
CA ILE A 97 9.26 19.86 -37.78
C ILE A 97 9.63 18.44 -37.39
N VAL A 98 10.07 17.60 -38.33
CA VAL A 98 10.50 16.21 -38.07
C VAL A 98 11.71 16.18 -37.16
N VAL A 99 12.71 17.04 -37.40
CA VAL A 99 13.92 17.13 -36.56
C VAL A 99 13.57 17.61 -35.14
N ALA A 100 12.73 18.64 -35.00
CA ALA A 100 12.28 19.12 -33.70
C ALA A 100 11.45 18.04 -32.96
N TYR A 101 10.57 17.34 -33.68
CA TYR A 101 9.76 16.25 -33.15
C TYR A 101 10.60 15.08 -32.64
N LEU A 102 11.61 14.67 -33.41
CA LEU A 102 12.55 13.62 -33.04
C LEU A 102 13.34 14.02 -31.79
N GLY A 103 13.89 15.25 -31.77
CA GLY A 103 14.67 15.76 -30.65
C GLY A 103 13.86 15.87 -29.35
N ILE A 104 12.65 16.42 -29.42
CA ILE A 104 11.77 16.56 -28.25
C ILE A 104 11.29 15.19 -27.77
N SER A 105 10.93 14.27 -28.67
CA SER A 105 10.48 12.93 -28.28
C SER A 105 11.60 12.11 -27.63
N LEU A 106 12.84 12.24 -28.12
CA LEU A 106 14.02 11.62 -27.49
C LEU A 106 14.31 12.24 -26.12
N ALA A 107 14.20 13.56 -25.98
CA ALA A 107 14.39 14.25 -24.71
C ALA A 107 13.34 13.85 -23.67
N ILE A 108 12.06 13.75 -24.08
CA ILE A 108 10.96 13.28 -23.22
C ILE A 108 11.17 11.81 -22.83
N GLY A 109 11.58 10.94 -23.76
CA GLY A 109 11.91 9.55 -23.47
C GLY A 109 13.05 9.42 -22.46
N TRP A 110 14.11 10.21 -22.64
CA TRP A 110 15.23 10.27 -21.70
C TRP A 110 14.81 10.79 -20.33
N LEU A 111 14.04 11.88 -20.26
CA LEU A 111 13.54 12.46 -19.02
C LEU A 111 12.61 11.49 -18.26
N ALA A 112 11.72 10.80 -18.98
CA ALA A 112 10.84 9.80 -18.40
C ALA A 112 11.62 8.60 -17.83
N GLU A 113 12.68 8.16 -18.51
CA GLU A 113 13.54 7.08 -18.02
C GLU A 113 14.28 7.48 -16.74
N THR A 114 14.81 8.71 -16.67
CA THR A 114 15.47 9.22 -15.46
C THR A 114 14.51 9.30 -14.27
N PHE A 115 13.30 9.85 -14.45
CA PHE A 115 12.32 9.89 -13.37
C PHE A 115 11.89 8.51 -12.87
N HIS A 116 11.77 7.51 -13.76
CA HIS A 116 11.47 6.15 -13.32
C HIS A 116 12.62 5.56 -12.50
N ARG A 117 13.88 5.81 -12.89
CA ARG A 117 15.04 5.38 -12.11
C ARG A 117 15.09 6.04 -10.74
N ASP A 118 14.81 7.34 -10.67
CA ASP A 118 14.79 8.04 -9.38
C ASP A 118 13.64 7.56 -8.50
N ILE A 119 12.49 7.17 -9.07
CA ILE A 119 11.39 6.54 -8.33
C ILE A 119 11.82 5.15 -7.82
N ASP A 120 12.45 4.33 -8.66
CA ASP A 120 12.95 3.00 -8.28
C ASP A 120 14.07 3.11 -7.21
N GLU A 121 14.94 4.12 -7.30
CA GLU A 121 16.03 4.40 -6.36
C GLU A 121 15.51 5.00 -5.02
N VAL A 122 14.42 5.77 -5.07
CA VAL A 122 13.64 6.18 -3.88
C VAL A 122 12.84 5.01 -3.29
N GLU A 123 12.42 4.05 -4.11
CA GLU A 123 11.80 2.81 -3.65
C GLU A 123 12.80 1.88 -2.92
N ASP A 124 14.07 1.86 -3.35
CA ASP A 124 15.16 1.11 -2.70
C ASP A 124 15.54 1.64 -1.31
N LEU A 125 15.30 2.93 -1.03
CA LEU A 125 15.49 3.53 0.30
C LEU A 125 14.48 3.04 1.36
N ALA A 126 13.44 2.31 0.97
CA ALA A 126 12.33 1.94 1.85
C ALA A 126 12.15 0.43 2.01
N PHE A 127 13.23 -0.37 2.06
CA PHE A 127 13.18 -1.79 2.43
C PHE A 127 13.59 -2.11 3.87
N THR A 128 14.02 -1.11 4.62
CA THR A 128 14.52 -1.26 5.99
C THR A 128 13.63 -0.46 6.93
N ASP A 129 13.32 -1.04 8.09
CA ASP A 129 12.66 -0.34 9.19
C ASP A 129 13.63 0.60 9.89
N ILE A 130 13.24 1.87 10.03
CA ILE A 130 14.12 2.94 10.55
C ILE A 130 14.51 2.75 12.03
N LEU A 131 13.67 2.06 12.82
CA LEU A 131 13.92 1.87 14.25
C LEU A 131 14.80 0.66 14.51
N THR A 132 14.50 -0.45 13.84
CA THR A 132 15.12 -1.76 14.11
C THR A 132 16.22 -2.14 13.13
N HIS A 133 16.34 -1.44 12.01
CA HIS A 133 17.23 -1.76 10.88
C HIS A 133 17.05 -3.15 10.28
N LEU A 134 16.00 -3.89 10.66
CA LEU A 134 15.57 -5.07 9.93
C LEU A 134 14.90 -4.69 8.63
N PRO A 135 14.85 -5.61 7.65
CA PRO A 135 13.88 -5.54 6.57
C PRO A 135 12.49 -5.14 7.07
N ASN A 136 11.77 -4.31 6.33
CA ASN A 136 10.41 -3.93 6.67
C ASN A 136 9.37 -4.88 6.03
N ARG A 137 8.09 -4.63 6.32
CA ARG A 137 6.96 -5.39 5.78
C ARG A 137 6.99 -5.52 4.25
N ARG A 138 7.43 -4.48 3.53
CA ARG A 138 7.49 -4.48 2.06
C ARG A 138 8.53 -5.47 1.56
N HIS A 139 9.75 -5.40 2.11
CA HIS A 139 10.82 -6.33 1.75
C HIS A 139 10.42 -7.78 2.09
N ALA A 140 9.80 -8.00 3.25
CA ALA A 140 9.31 -9.30 3.64
C ALA A 140 8.30 -9.90 2.64
N ARG A 141 7.40 -9.07 2.10
CA ARG A 141 6.41 -9.49 1.09
C ARG A 141 7.09 -9.94 -0.20
N VAL A 142 7.98 -9.12 -0.74
CA VAL A 142 8.71 -9.42 -1.98
C VAL A 142 9.54 -10.69 -1.82
N PHE A 143 10.24 -10.83 -0.69
CA PHE A 143 11.03 -12.02 -0.40
C PHE A 143 10.14 -13.27 -0.28
N LEU A 144 9.00 -13.16 0.41
CA LEU A 144 8.05 -14.27 0.54
C LEU A 144 7.45 -14.69 -0.81
N GLU A 145 7.07 -13.75 -1.67
CA GLU A 145 6.55 -14.05 -3.01
C GLU A 145 7.55 -14.86 -3.84
N ASN A 146 8.82 -14.44 -3.81
CA ASN A 146 9.90 -15.13 -4.51
C ASN A 146 10.14 -16.55 -3.98
N GLU A 147 10.20 -16.72 -2.66
CA GLU A 147 10.42 -18.04 -2.05
C GLU A 147 9.18 -18.94 -2.18
N PHE A 148 7.97 -18.37 -2.16
CA PHE A 148 6.74 -19.12 -2.41
C PHE A 148 6.73 -19.72 -3.82
N ALA A 149 7.06 -18.93 -4.84
CA ALA A 149 7.21 -19.44 -6.20
C ALA A 149 8.27 -20.55 -6.29
N ALA A 150 9.35 -20.46 -5.49
CA ALA A 150 10.34 -21.51 -5.41
C ALA A 150 9.83 -22.77 -4.69
N ALA A 151 8.96 -22.60 -3.69
CA ALA A 151 8.31 -23.68 -2.96
C ALA A 151 7.30 -24.46 -3.83
N GLU A 152 6.57 -23.77 -4.70
CA GLU A 152 5.72 -24.40 -5.72
C GLU A 152 6.52 -25.33 -6.66
N ARG A 153 7.82 -25.07 -6.83
CA ARG A 153 8.76 -25.92 -7.59
C ARG A 153 9.42 -27.02 -6.75
N GLY A 154 8.96 -27.23 -5.51
CA GLY A 154 9.41 -28.31 -4.64
C GLY A 154 10.47 -27.92 -3.59
N ARG A 155 10.76 -26.62 -3.39
CA ARG A 155 11.58 -26.20 -2.24
C ARG A 155 10.75 -26.17 -0.96
N LEU A 156 11.39 -26.45 0.17
CA LEU A 156 10.79 -26.25 1.48
C LEU A 156 10.70 -24.75 1.77
N LEU A 157 9.61 -24.33 2.38
CA LEU A 157 9.37 -22.97 2.82
C LEU A 157 8.52 -23.01 4.08
N SER A 158 8.94 -22.26 5.09
CA SER A 158 8.15 -21.99 6.28
C SER A 158 8.19 -20.52 6.63
N VAL A 159 7.17 -20.05 7.33
CA VAL A 159 7.12 -18.70 7.89
C VAL A 159 6.86 -18.78 9.39
N VAL A 160 7.35 -17.77 10.12
CA VAL A 160 7.08 -17.61 11.55
C VAL A 160 6.68 -16.16 11.80
N LEU A 161 5.48 -15.95 12.33
CA LEU A 161 5.03 -14.67 12.86
C LEU A 161 5.31 -14.62 14.36
N PHE A 162 5.88 -13.51 14.81
CA PHE A 162 6.17 -13.21 16.21
C PHE A 162 5.40 -11.96 16.63
N ASP A 163 4.93 -11.97 17.87
CA ASP A 163 4.29 -10.82 18.50
C ASP A 163 4.76 -10.71 19.95
N LEU A 164 5.25 -9.52 20.32
CA LEU A 164 5.72 -9.26 21.69
C LEU A 164 4.52 -9.20 22.63
N ASP A 165 4.50 -10.11 23.60
CA ASP A 165 3.37 -10.28 24.49
C ASP A 165 3.20 -9.06 25.40
N GLU A 166 1.96 -8.55 25.47
CA GLU A 166 1.59 -7.44 26.38
C GLU A 166 2.46 -6.18 26.16
N PHE A 167 2.95 -5.95 24.93
CA PHE A 167 3.87 -4.85 24.63
C PHE A 167 3.29 -3.46 24.94
N LYS A 168 1.97 -3.27 24.77
CA LYS A 168 1.30 -2.05 25.22
C LYS A 168 1.45 -1.83 26.72
N GLU A 169 1.21 -2.85 27.55
CA GLU A 169 1.36 -2.75 29.01
C GLU A 169 2.82 -2.52 29.41
N TYR A 170 3.76 -3.09 28.65
CA TYR A 170 5.19 -2.81 28.80
C TYR A 170 5.50 -1.33 28.55
N ASN A 171 4.98 -0.76 27.46
CA ASN A 171 5.12 0.67 27.15
C ASN A 171 4.47 1.57 28.19
N ASP A 172 3.27 1.22 28.65
CA ASP A 172 2.55 2.00 29.67
C ASP A 172 3.31 2.02 31.01
N ARG A 173 4.06 0.96 31.31
CA ARG A 173 4.86 0.83 32.54
C ARG A 173 6.23 1.48 32.45
N TYR A 174 6.96 1.28 31.36
CA TYR A 174 8.38 1.66 31.23
C TYR A 174 8.61 2.85 30.29
N GLY A 175 7.55 3.33 29.62
CA GLY A 175 7.60 4.40 28.63
C GLY A 175 8.00 3.93 27.24
N HIS A 176 7.62 4.70 26.22
CA HIS A 176 7.87 4.37 24.81
C HIS A 176 9.36 4.21 24.48
N GLY A 177 10.26 4.96 25.11
CA GLY A 177 11.70 4.80 24.89
C GLY A 177 12.23 3.42 25.31
N ALA A 178 11.67 2.83 26.38
CA ALA A 178 11.99 1.46 26.75
C ALA A 178 11.39 0.44 25.76
N GLY A 179 10.20 0.74 25.23
CA GLY A 179 9.59 -0.03 24.13
C GLY A 179 10.46 -0.08 22.89
N ASP A 180 10.99 1.06 22.48
CA ASP A 180 11.90 1.17 21.34
C ASP A 180 13.16 0.32 21.55
N GLU A 181 13.75 0.35 22.74
CA GLU A 181 14.90 -0.50 23.08
C GLU A 181 14.54 -1.99 23.11
N ALA A 182 13.34 -2.35 23.56
CA ALA A 182 12.86 -3.73 23.50
C ALA A 182 12.68 -4.21 22.05
N LEU A 183 12.13 -3.38 21.16
CA LEU A 183 12.00 -3.67 19.73
C LEU A 183 13.35 -3.84 19.06
N LYS A 184 14.32 -2.95 19.33
CA LYS A 184 15.70 -3.06 18.85
C LYS A 184 16.38 -4.33 19.35
N THR A 185 16.20 -4.65 20.63
CA THR A 185 16.77 -5.86 21.24
C THR A 185 16.21 -7.13 20.58
N PHE A 186 14.90 -7.17 20.33
CA PHE A 186 14.28 -8.29 19.65
C PHE A 186 14.73 -8.40 18.18
N ALA A 187 14.84 -7.27 17.49
CA ALA A 187 15.34 -7.21 16.13
C ALA A 187 16.78 -7.74 16.01
N ASP A 188 17.64 -7.36 16.95
CA ASP A 188 19.01 -7.85 17.08
C ASP A 188 19.08 -9.37 17.29
N ILE A 189 18.19 -9.92 18.10
CA ILE A 189 18.06 -11.37 18.29
C ILE A 189 17.70 -12.04 16.96
N LEU A 190 16.71 -11.51 16.25
CA LEU A 190 16.30 -12.02 14.94
C LEU A 190 17.46 -11.95 13.94
N ALA A 191 18.15 -10.82 13.84
CA ALA A 191 19.28 -10.62 12.93
C ALA A 191 20.40 -11.64 13.17
N ARG A 192 20.78 -11.88 14.43
CA ARG A 192 21.82 -12.87 14.77
C ARG A 192 21.37 -14.32 14.58
N THR A 193 20.07 -14.58 14.68
CA THR A 193 19.52 -15.94 14.60
C THR A 193 19.15 -16.36 13.18
N THR A 194 18.94 -15.38 12.30
CA THR A 194 18.52 -15.57 10.91
C THR A 194 19.71 -15.92 10.03
N ARG A 195 19.58 -16.98 9.23
CA ARG A 195 20.60 -17.39 8.26
C ARG A 195 20.53 -16.51 7.01
N ARG A 196 21.64 -16.42 6.25
CA ARG A 196 21.73 -15.60 5.02
C ARG A 196 20.64 -15.91 3.97
N MET A 197 20.17 -17.15 3.90
CA MET A 197 19.13 -17.59 2.96
C MET A 197 17.70 -17.30 3.44
N ASN A 198 17.55 -16.85 4.69
CA ASN A 198 16.28 -16.51 5.31
C ASN A 198 16.19 -14.99 5.47
N LEU A 199 14.99 -14.49 5.73
CA LEU A 199 14.76 -13.07 5.96
C LEU A 199 13.88 -12.90 7.20
N SER A 200 14.32 -12.04 8.12
CA SER A 200 13.50 -11.60 9.26
C SER A 200 13.23 -10.12 9.11
N ALA A 201 11.99 -9.72 9.37
CA ALA A 201 11.51 -8.38 9.11
C ALA A 201 10.61 -7.87 10.23
N ARG A 202 10.60 -6.56 10.44
CA ARG A 202 9.55 -5.91 11.22
C ARG A 202 8.31 -5.76 10.34
N PHE A 203 7.25 -6.44 10.73
CA PHE A 203 6.03 -6.58 9.93
C PHE A 203 4.95 -5.58 10.35
N GLY A 204 4.92 -5.23 11.63
CA GLY A 204 3.99 -4.29 12.24
C GLY A 204 4.62 -3.53 13.41
N GLY A 205 3.80 -2.94 14.28
CA GLY A 205 4.27 -2.19 15.44
C GLY A 205 5.15 -3.03 16.37
N GLU A 206 4.59 -4.12 16.88
CA GLU A 206 5.25 -5.11 17.75
C GLU A 206 5.37 -6.51 17.12
N GLU A 207 5.05 -6.59 15.82
CA GLU A 207 4.97 -7.83 15.05
C GLU A 207 6.18 -7.99 14.12
N PHE A 208 6.71 -9.21 14.06
CA PHE A 208 7.84 -9.57 13.22
C PHE A 208 7.55 -10.83 12.41
N LEU A 209 8.10 -10.90 11.20
CA LEU A 209 7.96 -12.04 10.30
C LEU A 209 9.34 -12.59 9.95
N SER A 210 9.52 -13.90 10.09
CA SER A 210 10.65 -14.62 9.53
C SER A 210 10.19 -15.54 8.40
N VAL A 211 10.79 -15.36 7.22
CA VAL A 211 10.64 -16.24 6.05
C VAL A 211 11.85 -17.17 6.00
N LEU A 212 11.61 -18.47 6.12
CA LEU A 212 12.63 -19.50 6.25
C LEU A 212 12.69 -20.35 4.99
N ALA A 213 13.54 -19.95 4.04
CA ALA A 213 13.78 -20.71 2.82
C ALA A 213 14.47 -22.04 3.14
N GLY A 214 14.05 -23.11 2.47
CA GLY A 214 14.64 -24.45 2.64
C GLY A 214 14.40 -25.05 4.04
N SER A 215 13.39 -24.58 4.78
CA SER A 215 13.04 -25.10 6.11
C SER A 215 11.65 -25.72 6.10
N ASP A 216 11.50 -26.83 6.80
CA ASP A 216 10.21 -27.49 7.03
C ASP A 216 9.52 -26.94 8.30
N ALA A 217 8.42 -27.57 8.70
CA ALA A 217 7.66 -27.20 9.89
C ALA A 217 8.47 -27.34 11.18
N GLU A 218 9.23 -28.43 11.34
CA GLU A 218 10.05 -28.66 12.53
C GLU A 218 11.18 -27.63 12.63
N GLY A 219 11.88 -27.36 11.53
CA GLY A 219 12.91 -26.34 11.45
C GLY A 219 12.39 -24.94 11.81
N ALA A 220 11.15 -24.62 11.43
CA ALA A 220 10.49 -23.36 11.79
C ALA A 220 10.22 -23.26 13.29
N VAL A 221 9.72 -24.33 13.91
CA VAL A 221 9.49 -24.38 15.37
C VAL A 221 10.81 -24.26 16.13
N VAL A 222 11.86 -24.98 15.72
CA VAL A 222 13.19 -24.90 16.34
C VAL A 222 13.77 -23.49 16.23
N PHE A 223 13.60 -22.82 15.09
CA PHE A 223 14.01 -21.42 14.92
C PHE A 223 13.23 -20.50 15.88
N ALA A 224 11.91 -20.63 15.92
CA ALA A 224 11.05 -19.80 16.76
C ALA A 224 11.35 -19.98 18.26
N GLU A 225 11.54 -21.22 18.70
CA GLU A 225 11.87 -21.55 20.10
C GLU A 225 13.23 -20.98 20.52
N ARG A 226 14.21 -20.99 19.61
CA ARG A 226 15.51 -20.37 19.84
C ARG A 226 15.40 -18.85 20.01
N VAL A 227 14.62 -18.19 19.16
CA VAL A 227 14.35 -16.74 19.26
C VAL A 227 13.63 -16.41 20.57
N ARG A 228 12.56 -17.15 20.92
CA ARG A 228 11.81 -16.98 22.17
C ARG A 228 12.73 -17.11 23.40
N THR A 229 13.54 -18.15 23.43
CA THR A 229 14.47 -18.41 24.54
C THR A 229 15.53 -17.31 24.65
N ALA A 230 16.04 -16.81 23.51
CA ALA A 230 17.00 -15.72 23.48
C ALA A 230 16.43 -14.38 23.98
N LEU A 231 15.15 -14.08 23.68
CA LEU A 231 14.46 -12.90 24.22
C LEU A 231 14.27 -13.01 25.73
N ARG A 232 13.81 -14.19 26.20
CA ARG A 232 13.60 -14.44 27.63
C ARG A 232 14.87 -14.26 28.48
N ALA A 233 16.04 -14.45 27.88
CA ALA A 233 17.33 -14.24 28.52
C ALA A 233 17.75 -12.76 28.63
N GLN A 234 17.07 -11.85 27.92
CA GLN A 234 17.36 -10.42 27.97
C GLN A 234 16.78 -9.77 29.23
N LYS A 235 17.51 -8.81 29.79
CA LYS A 235 17.06 -8.01 30.92
C LYS A 235 16.40 -6.72 30.43
N LEU A 236 15.13 -6.81 30.06
CA LEU A 236 14.31 -5.69 29.60
C LEU A 236 13.36 -5.25 30.71
N GLY A 237 13.84 -4.41 31.63
CA GLY A 237 13.08 -4.00 32.82
C GLY A 237 13.04 -5.07 33.93
N ASP A 238 12.11 -4.93 34.87
CA ASP A 238 12.03 -5.81 36.06
C ASP A 238 11.30 -7.13 35.78
N ARG A 239 10.44 -7.18 34.75
CA ARG A 239 9.78 -8.40 34.28
C ARG A 239 10.30 -8.77 32.89
N PRO A 240 10.60 -10.05 32.63
CA PRO A 240 11.03 -10.48 31.31
C PRO A 240 9.90 -10.31 30.30
N LEU A 241 10.17 -9.57 29.23
CA LEU A 241 9.30 -9.49 28.07
C LEU A 241 9.28 -10.86 27.36
N SER A 242 8.09 -11.36 27.03
CA SER A 242 7.93 -12.61 26.27
C SER A 242 7.44 -12.36 24.86
N VAL A 243 7.48 -13.41 24.05
CA VAL A 243 7.02 -13.39 22.65
C VAL A 243 6.23 -14.65 22.39
N SER A 244 5.08 -14.49 21.73
CA SER A 244 4.32 -15.59 21.15
C SER A 244 4.67 -15.73 19.68
N ALA A 245 4.70 -16.97 19.18
CA ALA A 245 5.01 -17.23 17.78
C ALA A 245 4.06 -18.24 17.13
N GLY A 246 3.61 -17.94 15.91
CA GLY A 246 2.88 -18.84 15.04
C GLY A 246 3.74 -19.23 13.85
N ALA A 247 3.98 -20.52 13.67
CA ALA A 247 4.72 -21.07 12.55
C ALA A 247 3.78 -21.78 11.57
N ALA A 248 4.05 -21.67 10.27
CA ALA A 248 3.38 -22.46 9.24
C ALA A 248 4.39 -22.88 8.18
N ALA A 249 4.22 -24.09 7.65
CA ALA A 249 4.99 -24.61 6.53
C ALA A 249 4.14 -24.64 5.28
N TYR A 250 4.75 -24.31 4.15
CA TYR A 250 4.11 -24.43 2.85
C TYR A 250 3.74 -25.89 2.55
N HIS A 251 2.55 -26.08 1.99
CA HIS A 251 2.13 -27.32 1.35
C HIS A 251 1.32 -27.00 0.10
N ALA A 252 1.18 -27.99 -0.79
CA ALA A 252 0.54 -27.81 -2.10
C ALA A 252 -0.94 -27.36 -2.05
N GLY A 253 -1.59 -27.42 -0.88
CA GLY A 253 -2.94 -26.89 -0.68
C GLY A 253 -3.00 -25.36 -0.60
N MET A 254 -1.88 -24.71 -0.28
CA MET A 254 -1.79 -23.25 -0.21
C MET A 254 -1.53 -22.68 -1.60
N ARG A 255 -2.48 -21.88 -2.12
CA ARG A 255 -2.42 -21.32 -3.48
C ARG A 255 -1.78 -19.94 -3.56
N THR A 256 -1.59 -19.27 -2.42
CA THR A 256 -1.04 -17.91 -2.37
C THR A 256 -0.11 -17.74 -1.16
N PRO A 257 0.86 -16.81 -1.23
CA PRO A 257 1.67 -16.41 -0.08
C PRO A 257 0.84 -15.96 1.12
N ASP A 258 -0.29 -15.29 0.87
CA ASP A 258 -1.21 -14.82 1.91
C ASP A 258 -1.90 -15.98 2.64
N ALA A 259 -2.16 -17.11 1.98
CA ALA A 259 -2.69 -18.31 2.65
C ALA A 259 -1.69 -18.89 3.66
N LEU A 260 -0.40 -18.90 3.31
CA LEU A 260 0.67 -19.32 4.22
C LEU A 260 0.83 -18.38 5.42
N LEU A 261 0.74 -17.06 5.19
CA LEU A 261 0.74 -16.07 6.27
C LEU A 261 -0.50 -16.20 7.17
N ALA A 262 -1.68 -16.41 6.60
CA ALA A 262 -2.91 -16.60 7.36
C ALA A 262 -2.85 -17.86 8.25
N ALA A 263 -2.22 -18.93 7.76
CA ALA A 263 -1.97 -20.13 8.56
C ALA A 263 -1.06 -19.84 9.77
N ALA A 264 0.02 -19.09 9.58
CA ALA A 264 0.91 -18.69 10.67
C ALA A 264 0.23 -17.73 11.66
N ASP A 265 -0.60 -16.81 11.17
CA ASP A 265 -1.39 -15.90 11.99
C ASP A 265 -2.39 -16.65 12.87
N HIS A 266 -3.09 -17.64 12.31
CA HIS A 266 -3.98 -18.52 13.06
C HIS A 266 -3.22 -19.27 14.18
N ALA A 267 -2.02 -19.79 13.87
CA ALA A 267 -1.18 -20.42 14.89
C ALA A 267 -0.73 -19.43 15.98
N LEU A 268 -0.41 -18.19 15.61
CA LEU A 268 -0.04 -17.13 16.56
C LEU A 268 -1.22 -16.75 17.47
N TYR A 269 -2.42 -16.65 16.90
CA TYR A 269 -3.64 -16.42 17.65
C TYR A 269 -3.88 -17.52 18.70
N GLU A 270 -3.71 -18.78 18.31
CA GLU A 270 -3.80 -19.91 19.23
C GLU A 270 -2.69 -19.89 20.30
N ALA A 271 -1.48 -19.41 19.97
CA ALA A 271 -0.42 -19.20 20.97
C ALA A 271 -0.82 -18.15 22.01
N LYS A 272 -1.42 -17.02 21.56
CA LYS A 272 -1.90 -15.96 22.46
C LYS A 272 -3.06 -16.42 23.35
N ARG A 273 -3.98 -17.24 22.82
CA ARG A 273 -5.10 -17.81 23.59
C ARG A 273 -4.65 -18.83 24.63
N ASN A 274 -3.62 -19.61 24.32
CA ASN A 274 -3.11 -20.66 25.19
C ASN A 274 -2.07 -20.16 26.22
N GLY A 275 -2.20 -18.91 26.66
CA GLY A 275 -1.39 -18.35 27.75
C GLY A 275 -0.11 -17.64 27.33
N ARG A 276 0.07 -17.34 26.03
CA ARG A 276 1.20 -16.57 25.48
C ARG A 276 2.56 -17.25 25.71
N ASN A 277 3.67 -16.57 25.41
CA ASN A 277 5.04 -17.06 25.61
C ASN A 277 5.28 -18.48 25.05
N CYS A 278 4.65 -18.80 23.92
CA CYS A 278 4.72 -20.12 23.33
C CYS A 278 4.79 -20.07 21.81
N VAL A 279 5.32 -21.16 21.24
CA VAL A 279 5.32 -21.39 19.80
C VAL A 279 4.18 -22.36 19.49
N ARG A 280 3.43 -22.08 18.43
CA ARG A 280 2.42 -22.98 17.87
C ARG A 280 2.71 -23.18 16.39
N LEU A 281 2.57 -24.43 15.95
CA LEU A 281 2.64 -24.79 14.54
C LEU A 281 1.21 -24.93 14.01
N PHE A 282 0.94 -24.34 12.86
CA PHE A 282 -0.30 -24.54 12.14
C PHE A 282 -0.43 -26.01 11.72
N SER A 283 -1.60 -26.59 11.96
CA SER A 283 -1.95 -27.93 11.46
C SER A 283 -3.31 -27.88 10.78
N ASP A 284 -3.43 -28.50 9.60
CA ASP A 284 -4.70 -28.56 8.86
C ASP A 284 -5.84 -29.20 9.68
N ALA A 285 -5.52 -30.04 10.66
CA ALA A 285 -6.49 -30.62 11.59
C ALA A 285 -7.27 -29.56 12.38
N ALA A 286 -6.67 -28.40 12.66
CA ALA A 286 -7.31 -27.31 13.41
C ALA A 286 -8.47 -26.64 12.63
N LEU A 287 -8.49 -26.73 11.30
CA LEU A 287 -9.61 -26.25 10.48
C LEU A 287 -10.76 -27.26 10.42
N SER A 288 -10.52 -28.54 10.78
CA SER A 288 -11.55 -29.60 10.78
C SER A 288 -12.33 -29.67 12.09
N GLU A 289 -11.81 -29.13 13.20
CA GLU A 289 -12.46 -29.15 14.52
C GLU A 289 -13.28 -27.86 14.81
N ALA A 290 -13.23 -26.88 13.92
CA ALA A 290 -13.86 -25.56 14.10
C ALA A 290 -15.30 -25.43 13.53
N GLU A 291 -15.96 -26.54 13.18
CA GLU A 291 -17.43 -26.57 12.99
C GLU A 291 -18.12 -27.39 14.10
N PRO A 292 -18.57 -26.74 15.19
CA PRO A 292 -19.69 -27.23 15.96
C PRO A 292 -20.97 -26.53 15.51
N SER A 293 -21.89 -27.35 15.05
CA SER A 293 -23.32 -27.12 14.89
C SER A 293 -23.94 -26.14 15.91
N ALA A 294 -24.62 -25.11 15.41
CA ALA A 294 -25.76 -24.51 16.09
C ALA A 294 -26.90 -24.37 15.08
N PRO A 295 -28.13 -24.80 15.42
CA PRO A 295 -29.28 -24.70 14.51
C PRO A 295 -29.72 -23.24 14.39
N ALA A 296 -30.13 -22.84 13.19
CA ALA A 296 -30.77 -21.55 12.97
C ALA A 296 -32.05 -21.43 13.82
N PRO A 297 -32.28 -20.31 14.55
CA PRO A 297 -33.58 -20.04 15.11
C PRO A 297 -34.53 -19.60 13.99
N SER A 298 -35.68 -20.26 13.91
CA SER A 298 -36.80 -19.93 13.05
C SER A 298 -37.45 -18.61 13.44
N ASP A 299 -37.78 -17.80 12.43
CA ASP A 299 -38.66 -16.63 12.54
C ASP A 299 -40.04 -17.01 13.09
N SER A 300 -40.42 -16.47 14.25
CA SER A 300 -41.80 -16.06 14.56
C SER A 300 -41.85 -15.37 15.93
N ASP A 301 -42.55 -14.24 15.97
CA ASP A 301 -43.03 -13.50 17.15
C ASP A 301 -42.09 -12.45 17.76
N ALA A 302 -42.04 -11.29 17.10
CA ALA A 302 -41.82 -10.02 17.77
C ALA A 302 -43.12 -9.51 18.42
N PRO A 303 -43.03 -8.92 19.62
CA PRO A 303 -43.71 -7.64 19.83
C PRO A 303 -42.77 -6.56 20.38
N ALA A 304 -43.08 -5.33 19.98
CA ALA A 304 -42.42 -4.10 20.36
C ALA A 304 -42.69 -3.70 21.82
N ALA A 305 -41.67 -3.22 22.53
CA ALA A 305 -41.74 -2.38 23.73
C ALA A 305 -40.38 -1.67 23.88
N GLU A 306 -40.27 -0.36 23.63
CA GLU A 306 -40.48 0.74 24.59
C GLU A 306 -39.42 0.77 25.71
N TYR A 307 -38.42 1.65 25.57
CA TYR A 307 -37.39 1.92 26.57
C TYR A 307 -37.81 3.07 27.51
N PRO A 308 -37.78 2.87 28.84
CA PRO A 308 -37.63 3.97 29.78
C PRO A 308 -36.22 4.01 30.40
N ARG A 309 -35.75 5.24 30.63
CA ARG A 309 -34.47 5.59 31.28
C ARG A 309 -34.50 5.28 32.78
N GLY A 310 -33.36 4.90 33.36
CA GLY A 310 -33.07 5.11 34.79
C GLY A 310 -31.99 4.23 35.45
N SER A 311 -30.89 4.89 35.87
CA SER A 311 -30.03 4.68 37.07
C SER A 311 -29.22 3.38 37.33
N HIS A 312 -27.90 3.60 37.50
CA HIS A 312 -26.91 2.99 38.42
C HIS A 312 -27.01 1.50 38.83
N GLU A 313 -25.98 0.69 38.52
CA GLU A 313 -24.97 0.17 39.49
C GLU A 313 -24.00 -0.85 38.84
N ILE A 314 -22.96 -1.20 39.61
CA ILE A 314 -21.66 -1.75 39.26
C ILE A 314 -21.65 -3.27 38.97
N GLY A 315 -20.84 -3.68 37.98
CA GLY A 315 -20.12 -4.95 38.00
C GLY A 315 -20.79 -6.16 37.33
N ARG A 316 -20.28 -6.55 36.15
CA ARG A 316 -19.94 -7.94 35.77
C ARG A 316 -19.38 -8.00 34.33
N SER A 317 -18.20 -8.60 34.24
CA SER A 317 -17.60 -9.35 33.13
C SER A 317 -18.35 -9.37 31.80
N ARG A 318 -17.83 -8.69 30.77
CA ARG A 318 -18.13 -9.03 29.37
C ARG A 318 -17.32 -10.28 28.99
N PRO A 319 -17.91 -11.31 28.35
CA PRO A 319 -17.11 -12.39 27.78
C PRO A 319 -16.28 -11.85 26.60
N PRO A 320 -15.07 -12.38 26.33
CA PRO A 320 -14.36 -12.02 25.12
C PRO A 320 -15.13 -12.54 23.91
N LEU A 321 -15.38 -11.64 22.96
CA LEU A 321 -15.91 -11.91 21.63
C LEU A 321 -15.20 -13.13 21.00
N ALA A 322 -15.97 -14.14 20.61
CA ALA A 322 -15.51 -15.18 19.71
C ALA A 322 -15.19 -14.54 18.34
N LEU A 323 -13.94 -14.64 17.91
CA LEU A 323 -13.51 -14.16 16.59
C LEU A 323 -13.74 -15.29 15.58
N LEU A 324 -14.70 -15.07 14.69
CA LEU A 324 -14.92 -15.87 13.48
C LEU A 324 -13.91 -15.45 12.39
N PRO A 325 -13.54 -16.38 11.48
CA PRO A 325 -12.36 -16.24 10.65
C PRO A 325 -12.67 -15.44 9.38
N HIS A 326 -12.92 -14.13 9.46
CA HIS A 326 -12.93 -13.21 8.30
C HIS A 326 -12.60 -11.73 8.62
N GLN A 327 -12.10 -11.41 9.81
CA GLN A 327 -11.69 -10.04 10.09
C GLN A 327 -10.19 -9.84 9.83
N ILE A 328 -9.88 -9.35 8.63
CA ILE A 328 -8.85 -8.32 8.50
C ILE A 328 -9.30 -7.21 9.46
N THR A 329 -8.56 -7.01 10.56
CA THR A 329 -8.88 -6.00 11.56
C THR A 329 -8.87 -4.64 10.87
N LEU A 330 -10.05 -4.13 10.51
CA LEU A 330 -10.26 -2.76 10.07
C LEU A 330 -9.94 -1.89 11.29
N PHE A 331 -8.71 -1.39 11.37
CA PHE A 331 -8.18 -0.58 12.47
C PHE A 331 -9.10 0.57 12.94
N GLY A 332 -10.02 1.00 12.08
CA GLY A 332 -10.94 2.10 12.31
C GLY A 332 -12.37 1.75 12.68
N SER A 333 -12.77 0.47 12.85
CA SER A 333 -14.19 0.11 13.00
C SER A 333 -14.88 0.91 14.12
N GLY A 334 -15.76 1.84 13.75
CA GLY A 334 -16.52 2.69 14.69
C GLY A 334 -15.81 3.97 15.16
N ARG A 335 -14.59 4.27 14.69
CA ARG A 335 -13.87 5.51 15.03
C ARG A 335 -14.11 6.61 14.00
N ARG A 336 -14.29 7.84 14.46
CA ARG A 336 -14.49 9.02 13.61
C ARG A 336 -13.19 9.81 13.45
N VAL A 337 -12.82 10.09 12.20
CA VAL A 337 -11.62 10.86 11.86
C VAL A 337 -12.03 12.15 11.18
N LEU A 338 -11.59 13.29 11.70
CA LEU A 338 -11.68 14.56 10.99
C LEU A 338 -10.43 14.73 10.13
N LEU A 339 -10.60 14.80 8.80
CA LEU A 339 -9.53 15.06 7.85
C LEU A 339 -9.67 16.48 7.30
N VAL A 340 -8.67 17.33 7.55
CA VAL A 340 -8.61 18.71 7.05
C VAL A 340 -7.49 18.83 6.02
N GLU A 341 -7.87 18.98 4.76
CA GLU A 341 -6.98 18.94 3.60
C GLU A 341 -7.54 19.84 2.50
N ASP A 342 -6.77 20.82 2.02
CA ASP A 342 -7.24 21.80 1.05
C ASP A 342 -7.16 21.29 -0.39
N GLU A 343 -6.26 20.34 -0.66
CA GLU A 343 -6.13 19.73 -1.98
C GLU A 343 -7.14 18.58 -2.19
N ASP A 344 -8.12 18.79 -3.08
CA ASP A 344 -9.21 17.84 -3.36
C ASP A 344 -8.72 16.43 -3.74
N GLN A 345 -7.60 16.32 -4.46
CA GLN A 345 -7.05 15.03 -4.89
C GLN A 345 -6.43 14.25 -3.72
N VAL A 346 -5.67 14.94 -2.88
CA VAL A 346 -5.03 14.37 -1.68
C VAL A 346 -6.10 13.97 -0.67
N ARG A 347 -7.09 14.84 -0.42
CA ARG A 347 -8.21 14.54 0.47
C ARG A 347 -8.99 13.31 0.03
N ALA A 348 -9.28 13.18 -1.27
CA ALA A 348 -9.99 12.02 -1.81
C ALA A 348 -9.18 10.72 -1.67
N LEU A 349 -7.85 10.77 -1.86
CA LEU A 349 -6.96 9.63 -1.70
C LEU A 349 -6.93 9.14 -0.24
N ILE A 350 -6.71 10.07 0.70
CA ILE A 350 -6.62 9.78 2.13
C ILE A 350 -7.97 9.30 2.66
N THR A 351 -9.07 9.95 2.28
CA THR A 351 -10.43 9.53 2.65
C THR A 351 -10.72 8.11 2.21
N LYS A 352 -10.37 7.76 0.96
CA LYS A 352 -10.54 6.41 0.43
C LYS A 352 -9.70 5.39 1.19
N TYR A 353 -8.47 5.75 1.57
CA TYR A 353 -7.59 4.88 2.35
C TYR A 353 -8.16 4.65 3.76
N LEU A 354 -8.49 5.71 4.50
CA LEU A 354 -9.03 5.63 5.86
C LEU A 354 -10.38 4.92 5.91
N SER A 355 -11.26 5.17 4.94
CA SER A 355 -12.56 4.49 4.84
C SER A 355 -12.38 2.98 4.61
N ARG A 356 -11.39 2.58 3.79
CA ARG A 356 -11.03 1.16 3.60
C ARG A 356 -10.45 0.50 4.85
N GLN A 357 -9.92 1.28 5.79
CA GLN A 357 -9.49 0.80 7.10
C GLN A 357 -10.62 0.82 8.15
N GLY A 358 -11.85 1.17 7.75
CA GLY A 358 -13.05 1.12 8.58
C GLY A 358 -13.35 2.36 9.39
N PHE A 359 -12.60 3.45 9.20
CA PHE A 359 -12.88 4.75 9.84
C PHE A 359 -14.08 5.45 9.21
N THR A 360 -14.84 6.18 10.01
CA THR A 360 -15.82 7.15 9.53
C THR A 360 -15.12 8.49 9.34
N VAL A 361 -14.85 8.88 8.09
CA VAL A 361 -14.12 10.12 7.78
C VAL A 361 -15.08 11.29 7.62
N VAL A 362 -14.81 12.38 8.33
CA VAL A 362 -15.45 13.68 8.16
C VAL A 362 -14.45 14.59 7.46
N GLU A 363 -14.81 15.10 6.28
CA GLU A 363 -13.93 15.93 5.46
C GLU A 363 -14.13 17.42 5.75
N ALA A 364 -13.02 18.17 5.75
CA ALA A 364 -13.01 19.63 5.75
C ALA A 364 -11.93 20.14 4.79
N ARG A 365 -12.23 21.25 4.11
CA ARG A 365 -11.32 21.86 3.10
C ARG A 365 -10.45 22.96 3.66
N ASP A 366 -10.86 23.53 4.78
CA ASP A 366 -10.21 24.65 5.43
C ASP A 366 -10.40 24.60 6.95
N VAL A 367 -9.73 25.51 7.65
CA VAL A 367 -9.78 25.61 9.11
C VAL A 367 -11.20 25.95 9.60
N ALA A 368 -11.98 26.74 8.85
CA ALA A 368 -13.33 27.14 9.26
C ALA A 368 -14.33 25.97 9.19
N GLU A 369 -14.19 25.10 8.19
CA GLU A 369 -14.90 23.83 8.11
C GLU A 369 -14.45 22.85 9.19
N GLY A 370 -13.14 22.73 9.44
CA GLY A 370 -12.59 21.88 10.50
C GLY A 370 -13.11 22.27 11.88
N VAL A 371 -13.12 23.57 12.21
CA VAL A 371 -13.66 24.08 13.49
C VAL A 371 -15.17 23.83 13.61
N ARG A 372 -15.93 23.90 12.51
CA ARG A 372 -17.35 23.54 12.51
C ARG A 372 -17.56 22.04 12.76
N ALA A 373 -16.71 21.19 12.18
CA ALA A 373 -16.76 19.75 12.39
C ALA A 373 -16.40 19.34 13.84
N LEU A 374 -15.49 20.06 14.50
CA LEU A 374 -15.15 19.86 15.93
C LEU A 374 -16.30 20.11 16.92
N ARG A 375 -17.50 20.48 16.45
CA ARG A 375 -18.72 20.49 17.27
C ARG A 375 -19.13 19.10 17.73
N GLU A 376 -18.75 18.08 16.97
CA GLU A 376 -18.91 16.67 17.31
C GLU A 376 -17.56 16.08 17.76
N GLU A 377 -17.60 15.06 18.61
CA GLU A 377 -16.39 14.36 19.06
C GLU A 377 -15.81 13.50 17.93
N HIS A 378 -14.48 13.56 17.79
CA HIS A 378 -13.70 12.78 16.85
C HIS A 378 -12.56 12.10 17.60
N ASP A 379 -12.32 10.83 17.29
CA ASP A 379 -11.25 10.04 17.92
C ASP A 379 -9.87 10.50 17.41
N ILE A 380 -9.81 10.91 16.14
CA ILE A 380 -8.58 11.33 15.46
C ILE A 380 -8.83 12.60 14.64
N VAL A 381 -7.90 13.54 14.68
CA VAL A 381 -7.87 14.72 13.80
C VAL A 381 -6.57 14.69 13.01
N VAL A 382 -6.68 14.67 11.68
CA VAL A 382 -5.56 14.70 10.74
C VAL A 382 -5.65 16.00 9.95
N THR A 383 -4.62 16.82 9.98
CA THR A 383 -4.60 18.12 9.32
C THR A 383 -3.30 18.35 8.56
N ASP A 384 -3.37 18.98 7.39
CA ASP A 384 -2.16 19.54 6.79
C ASP A 384 -1.62 20.67 7.70
N ILE A 385 -0.30 20.77 7.78
CA ILE A 385 0.43 21.83 8.48
C ILE A 385 0.19 23.18 7.81
N ARG A 386 0.02 23.22 6.48
CA ARG A 386 -0.23 24.46 5.72
C ARG A 386 -1.62 24.44 5.11
N LEU A 387 -2.55 25.17 5.74
CA LEU A 387 -3.91 25.36 5.25
C LEU A 387 -4.14 26.79 4.74
N PRO A 388 -5.09 27.02 3.84
CA PRO A 388 -5.46 28.36 3.39
C PRO A 388 -6.00 29.20 4.55
N GLY A 389 -5.31 30.29 4.88
CA GLY A 389 -5.77 31.31 5.82
C GLY A 389 -5.38 31.12 7.30
N ALA A 390 -4.85 29.96 7.72
CA ALA A 390 -4.34 29.71 9.08
C ALA A 390 -3.48 28.43 9.12
N SER A 391 -2.78 28.16 10.23
CA SER A 391 -1.97 26.93 10.38
C SER A 391 -2.80 25.77 10.96
N GLY A 392 -2.57 24.54 10.49
CA GLY A 392 -3.23 23.33 11.01
C GLY A 392 -3.03 23.12 12.52
N ASN A 393 -1.96 23.68 13.09
CA ASN A 393 -1.68 23.65 14.53
C ASN A 393 -2.76 24.35 15.38
N GLU A 394 -3.45 25.36 14.84
CA GLU A 394 -4.57 26.02 15.54
C GLU A 394 -5.75 25.05 15.71
N LEU A 395 -5.96 24.18 14.72
CA LEU A 395 -7.01 23.15 14.75
C LEU A 395 -6.67 22.03 15.73
N VAL A 396 -5.40 21.61 15.77
CA VAL A 396 -4.88 20.65 16.75
C VAL A 396 -5.04 21.21 18.17
N ALA A 397 -4.69 22.48 18.39
CA ALA A 397 -4.86 23.14 19.68
C ALA A 397 -6.34 23.27 20.09
N ALA A 398 -7.22 23.64 19.15
CA ALA A 398 -8.66 23.74 19.38
C ALA A 398 -9.30 22.38 19.71
N SER A 399 -8.87 21.31 19.02
CA SER A 399 -9.34 19.95 19.28
C SER A 399 -8.94 19.46 20.67
N LYS A 400 -7.66 19.63 21.07
CA LYS A 400 -7.16 19.23 22.40
C LYS A 400 -7.76 20.02 23.55
N SER A 401 -8.05 21.32 23.33
CA SER A 401 -8.73 22.17 24.31
C SER A 401 -10.17 21.70 24.59
N ARG A 402 -10.85 21.16 23.58
CA ARG A 402 -12.25 20.73 23.67
C ARG A 402 -12.41 19.25 24.03
N TRP A 403 -11.51 18.40 23.55
CA TRP A 403 -11.50 16.94 23.72
C TRP A 403 -10.08 16.45 24.02
N PRO A 404 -9.67 16.40 25.31
CA PRO A 404 -8.29 16.08 25.69
C PRO A 404 -7.81 14.68 25.30
N ALA A 405 -8.74 13.75 25.03
CA ALA A 405 -8.46 12.37 24.65
C ALA A 405 -8.30 12.15 23.12
N THR A 406 -8.58 13.18 22.31
CA THR A 406 -8.44 13.10 20.85
C THR A 406 -6.97 13.03 20.42
N LEU A 407 -6.66 12.06 19.56
CA LEU A 407 -5.34 11.96 18.92
C LEU A 407 -5.31 12.94 17.74
N ALA A 408 -4.63 14.07 17.91
CA ALA A 408 -4.51 15.10 16.88
C ALA A 408 -3.05 15.21 16.42
N GLY A 409 -2.83 15.12 15.11
CA GLY A 409 -1.50 15.07 14.48
C GLY A 409 -1.46 15.69 13.09
#